data_AF-A0A955YDT6-F1
#
_entry.id   AF-A0A955YDT6-F1
#
_cell.length_a   1.000
_cell.length_b   1.000
_cell.length_c   1.000
_cell.angle_alpha   90.00
_cell.angle_beta   90.00
_cell.angle_gamma   90.00
#
_symmetry.space_group_name_H-M   'P 1'
#
loop_
_entity.id
_entity.type
_entity.pdbx_description
1 polymer ?
#
loop_
_entity_poly.entity_id
_entity_poly.type
_entity_poly.pdbx_seq_one_letter_code
_entity_poly.pdbx_strand_id
1 'polypeptide(L)'
;MIPLVAALFAAQAQDEALVDALKAEMERAGELKLPEAPPLYALRYRLAMLDQRDLVAQFGEVLAEDATPYHGLGVELRVGSPQYDNTGFGGWENGFVRGSLAADPTPHETRQTAWRLTDRAYKEAVEQHARKSAQFTAPDDYPGDWVVMGPLTADDGWGELSGADDLKARVIALSDVFTPVGHELLVGRV
;
A
#
# COMPACT_ATOMS: atom_id res chain seq x y z
N MET A 1 -7.01 -33.70 9.28
CA MET A 1 -6.84 -32.44 10.03
C MET A 1 -5.42 -31.89 9.86
N ILE A 2 -4.95 -31.69 8.61
CA ILE A 2 -3.61 -31.12 8.29
C ILE A 2 -3.62 -30.19 7.03
N PRO A 3 -4.68 -29.41 6.68
CA PRO A 3 -4.53 -28.43 5.59
C PRO A 3 -4.08 -27.04 6.07
N LEU A 4 -4.37 -26.66 7.32
CA LEU A 4 -4.18 -25.28 7.78
C LEU A 4 -2.71 -24.87 7.95
N VAL A 5 -1.86 -25.80 8.39
CA VAL A 5 -0.43 -25.54 8.63
C VAL A 5 0.35 -25.37 7.32
N ALA A 6 0.04 -26.16 6.29
CA ALA A 6 0.74 -26.10 5.00
C ALA A 6 0.44 -24.81 4.21
N ALA A 7 -0.79 -24.31 4.28
CA ALA A 7 -1.20 -23.07 3.60
C ALA A 7 -0.50 -21.83 4.18
N LEU A 8 -0.28 -21.78 5.50
CA LEU A 8 0.39 -20.66 6.15
C LEU A 8 1.88 -20.58 5.77
N PHE A 9 2.58 -21.72 5.72
CA PHE A 9 3.97 -21.76 5.27
C PHE A 9 4.14 -21.38 3.79
N ALA A 10 3.19 -21.76 2.92
CA ALA A 10 3.24 -21.41 1.51
C ALA A 10 3.03 -19.91 1.27
N ALA A 11 2.08 -19.29 1.98
CA ALA A 11 1.84 -17.84 1.91
C ALA A 11 3.05 -17.05 2.41
N GLN A 12 3.64 -17.46 3.54
CA GLN A 12 4.81 -16.78 4.11
C GLN A 12 6.05 -16.90 3.20
N ALA A 13 6.26 -18.06 2.57
CA ALA A 13 7.34 -18.27 1.61
C ALA A 13 7.14 -17.47 0.31
N GLN A 14 5.89 -17.29 -0.12
CA GLN A 14 5.57 -16.44 -1.26
C GLN A 14 5.87 -14.97 -0.97
N ASP A 15 5.43 -14.45 0.18
CA ASP A 15 5.71 -13.08 0.59
C ASP A 15 7.21 -12.79 0.68
N GLU A 16 7.99 -13.72 1.25
CA GLU A 16 9.45 -13.63 1.30
C GLU A 16 10.07 -13.57 -0.11
N ALA A 17 9.60 -14.40 -1.04
CA ALA A 17 10.07 -14.40 -2.43
C ALA A 17 9.74 -13.07 -3.16
N LEU A 18 8.59 -12.44 -2.87
CA LEU A 18 8.22 -11.14 -3.43
C LEU A 18 9.08 -10.02 -2.86
N VAL A 19 9.34 -10.04 -1.55
CA VAL A 19 10.22 -9.10 -0.87
C VAL A 19 11.65 -9.21 -1.42
N ASP A 20 12.17 -10.41 -1.60
CA ASP A 20 13.51 -10.63 -2.17
C ASP A 20 13.60 -10.18 -3.63
N ALA A 21 12.53 -10.40 -4.41
CA ALA A 21 12.41 -9.84 -5.75
C ALA A 21 12.50 -8.31 -5.76
N LEU A 22 11.83 -7.63 -4.81
CA LEU A 22 11.90 -6.17 -4.68
C LEU A 22 13.28 -5.69 -4.23
N LYS A 23 13.97 -6.42 -3.34
CA LYS A 23 15.36 -6.11 -2.96
C LYS A 23 16.30 -6.17 -4.15
N ALA A 24 16.23 -7.24 -4.95
CA ALA A 24 17.03 -7.38 -6.16
C ALA A 24 16.75 -6.24 -7.16
N GLU A 25 15.50 -5.80 -7.26
CA GLU A 25 15.14 -4.67 -8.12
C GLU A 25 15.61 -3.32 -7.55
N MET A 26 15.70 -3.20 -6.22
CA MET A 26 16.25 -2.01 -5.54
C MET A 26 17.75 -1.86 -5.82
N GLU A 27 18.49 -2.97 -5.77
CA GLU A 27 19.92 -3.00 -6.11
C GLU A 27 20.15 -2.54 -7.55
N ARG A 28 19.38 -3.10 -8.50
CA ARG A 28 19.43 -2.68 -9.91
C ARG A 28 19.07 -1.21 -10.08
N ALA A 29 18.03 -0.72 -9.40
CA ALA A 29 17.62 0.67 -9.48
C ALA A 29 18.67 1.65 -8.90
N GLY A 30 19.53 1.20 -7.97
CA GLY A 30 20.63 2.00 -7.45
C GLY A 30 21.68 2.39 -8.52
N GLU A 31 21.74 1.64 -9.62
CA GLU A 31 22.62 1.93 -10.75
C GLU A 31 22.00 2.94 -11.75
N LEU A 32 20.73 3.32 -11.56
CA LEU A 32 20.00 4.19 -12.47
C LEU A 32 20.57 5.61 -12.45
N LYS A 33 21.15 6.02 -13.57
CA LYS A 33 21.71 7.36 -13.76
C LYS A 33 21.41 7.84 -15.17
N LEU A 34 20.68 8.95 -15.27
CA LEU A 34 20.58 9.72 -16.50
C LEU A 34 21.73 10.75 -16.56
N PRO A 35 22.30 11.03 -17.74
CA PRO A 35 23.23 12.14 -17.91
C PRO A 35 22.61 13.45 -17.44
N GLU A 36 23.37 14.25 -16.70
CA GLU A 36 22.96 15.57 -16.19
C GLU A 36 21.77 15.57 -15.19
N ALA A 37 21.24 14.39 -14.85
CA ALA A 37 20.20 14.27 -13.86
C ALA A 37 20.77 14.38 -12.43
N PRO A 38 20.00 14.98 -11.49
CA PRO A 38 20.35 14.95 -10.07
C PRO A 38 20.46 13.50 -9.57
N PRO A 39 21.35 13.22 -8.60
CA PRO A 39 21.59 11.86 -8.13
C PRO A 39 20.36 11.31 -7.41
N LEU A 40 20.03 10.04 -7.66
CA LEU A 40 19.09 9.27 -6.85
C LEU A 40 19.69 9.07 -5.46
N TYR A 41 19.04 9.60 -4.42
CA TYR A 41 19.55 9.49 -3.04
C TYR A 41 18.62 8.69 -2.11
N ALA A 42 17.34 8.54 -2.47
CA ALA A 42 16.40 7.73 -1.72
C ALA A 42 15.42 7.01 -2.67
N LEU A 43 15.24 5.71 -2.41
CA LEU A 43 14.29 4.84 -3.09
C LEU A 43 13.60 3.96 -2.04
N ARG A 44 12.26 3.92 -2.07
CA ARG A 44 11.46 3.07 -1.18
C ARG A 44 10.40 2.34 -1.98
N TYR A 45 10.36 1.03 -1.82
CA TYR A 45 9.23 0.21 -2.25
C TYR A 45 8.25 0.03 -1.09
N ARG A 46 6.96 0.21 -1.37
CA ARG A 46 5.86 -0.04 -0.45
C ARG A 46 4.98 -1.14 -1.05
N LEU A 47 5.13 -2.37 -0.58
CA LEU A 47 4.25 -3.47 -0.93
C LEU A 47 3.10 -3.52 0.08
N ALA A 48 1.87 -3.51 -0.41
CA ALA A 48 0.68 -3.67 0.40
C ALA A 48 -0.12 -4.86 -0.15
N MET A 49 -0.26 -5.90 0.66
CA MET A 49 -1.08 -7.07 0.33
C MET A 49 -2.26 -7.12 1.29
N LEU A 50 -3.47 -7.00 0.75
CA LEU A 50 -4.71 -6.90 1.49
C LEU A 50 -5.68 -7.94 0.96
N ASP A 51 -6.35 -8.65 1.87
CA ASP A 51 -7.53 -9.44 1.52
C ASP A 51 -8.77 -8.55 1.69
N GLN A 52 -9.27 -7.95 0.61
CA GLN A 52 -10.45 -7.10 0.68
C GLN A 52 -11.71 -7.97 0.69
N ARG A 53 -12.58 -7.69 1.65
CA ARG A 53 -13.88 -8.35 1.82
C ARG A 53 -14.95 -7.28 1.95
N ASP A 54 -15.89 -7.28 1.01
CA ASP A 54 -17.03 -6.36 1.01
C ASP A 54 -18.29 -7.17 1.37
N LEU A 55 -18.89 -6.85 2.51
CA LEU A 55 -20.05 -7.55 3.07
C LEU A 55 -21.26 -6.61 3.13
N VAL A 56 -22.38 -7.07 2.59
CA VAL A 56 -23.67 -6.39 2.72
C VAL A 56 -24.59 -7.30 3.53
N ALA A 57 -25.09 -6.81 4.67
CA ALA A 57 -26.04 -7.54 5.51
C ALA A 57 -27.26 -6.68 5.85
N GLN A 58 -28.39 -7.34 6.05
CA GLN A 58 -29.64 -6.72 6.44
C GLN A 58 -30.40 -7.65 7.39
N PHE A 59 -30.91 -7.11 8.50
CA PHE A 59 -31.72 -7.85 9.50
C PHE A 59 -31.06 -9.13 10.03
N GLY A 60 -29.74 -9.10 10.25
CA GLY A 60 -28.99 -10.26 10.75
C GLY A 60 -28.61 -11.29 9.67
N GLU A 61 -28.92 -11.03 8.39
CA GLU A 61 -28.59 -11.93 7.29
C GLU A 61 -27.65 -11.26 6.27
N VAL A 62 -26.66 -12.00 5.77
CA VAL A 62 -25.74 -11.52 4.73
C VAL A 62 -26.41 -11.66 3.36
N LEU A 63 -26.57 -10.54 2.66
CA LEU A 63 -27.16 -10.46 1.32
C LEU A 63 -26.14 -10.64 0.20
N ALA A 64 -24.94 -10.10 0.40
CA ALA A 64 -23.84 -10.20 -0.56
C ALA A 64 -22.50 -10.22 0.17
N GLU A 65 -21.56 -10.97 -0.40
CA GLU A 65 -20.18 -11.08 0.04
C GLU A 65 -19.31 -11.09 -1.21
N ASP A 66 -18.42 -10.11 -1.33
CA ASP A 66 -17.37 -10.08 -2.35
C ASP A 66 -16.00 -10.17 -1.70
N ALA A 67 -15.10 -10.85 -2.39
CA ALA A 67 -13.84 -11.30 -1.88
C ALA A 67 -12.77 -11.08 -2.94
N THR A 68 -12.07 -9.94 -2.85
CA THR A 68 -11.09 -9.54 -3.86
C THR A 68 -9.74 -9.25 -3.20
N PRO A 69 -8.66 -9.99 -3.52
CA PRO A 69 -7.34 -9.62 -3.05
C PRO A 69 -6.90 -8.31 -3.72
N TYR A 70 -6.34 -7.40 -2.93
CA TYR A 70 -5.72 -6.17 -3.41
C TYR A 70 -4.22 -6.19 -3.11
N HIS A 71 -3.43 -6.18 -4.16
CA HIS A 71 -1.97 -6.13 -4.08
C HIS A 71 -1.49 -4.83 -4.72
N GLY A 72 -1.07 -3.87 -3.89
CA GLY A 72 -0.56 -2.58 -4.31
C GLY A 72 0.96 -2.50 -4.20
N LEU A 73 1.61 -1.93 -5.20
CA LEU A 73 3.02 -1.58 -5.16
C LEU A 73 3.19 -0.06 -5.32
N GLY A 74 3.79 0.56 -4.32
CA GLY A 74 4.18 1.96 -4.33
C GLY A 74 5.68 2.13 -4.48
N VAL A 75 6.10 3.13 -5.25
CA VAL A 75 7.49 3.57 -5.36
C VAL A 75 7.57 5.01 -4.92
N GLU A 76 8.34 5.27 -3.87
CA GLU A 76 8.77 6.62 -3.51
C GLU A 76 10.23 6.80 -3.92
N LEU A 77 10.50 7.84 -4.70
CA LEU A 77 11.81 8.09 -5.25
C LEU A 77 12.16 9.56 -5.09
N ARG A 78 13.40 9.83 -4.65
CA ARG A 78 13.91 11.20 -4.48
C ARG A 78 15.27 11.40 -5.11
N VAL A 79 15.40 12.52 -5.82
CA VAL A 79 16.64 12.92 -6.51
C VAL A 79 17.13 14.27 -6.00
N GLY A 80 18.44 14.49 -6.04
CA GLY A 80 19.09 15.70 -5.54
C GLY A 80 19.76 15.44 -4.20
N SER A 81 19.32 16.14 -3.15
CA SER A 81 19.85 15.98 -1.79
C SER A 81 18.73 16.17 -0.76
N PRO A 82 18.89 15.69 0.48
CA PRO A 82 17.91 15.95 1.54
C PRO A 82 17.66 17.46 1.79
N GLN A 83 18.64 18.32 1.49
CA GLN A 83 18.53 19.77 1.60
C GLN A 83 17.77 20.41 0.43
N TYR A 84 17.77 19.76 -0.73
CA TYR A 84 17.13 20.25 -1.94
C TYR A 84 16.81 19.07 -2.88
N ASP A 85 15.55 18.64 -2.89
CA ASP A 85 15.05 17.52 -3.71
C ASP A 85 13.84 17.88 -4.58
N ASN A 86 13.32 16.88 -5.28
CA ASN A 86 12.17 17.01 -6.19
C ASN A 86 10.82 17.21 -5.49
N THR A 87 10.75 17.22 -4.16
CA THR A 87 9.50 17.36 -3.39
C THR A 87 9.32 18.79 -2.86
N GLY A 88 8.22 19.05 -2.15
CA GLY A 88 7.96 20.36 -1.52
C GLY A 88 7.72 21.51 -2.51
N PHE A 89 7.58 21.21 -3.80
CA PHE A 89 7.35 22.17 -4.87
C PHE A 89 5.99 21.88 -5.53
N GLY A 90 5.17 22.92 -5.70
CA GLY A 90 3.76 22.78 -6.07
C GLY A 90 3.52 21.94 -7.33
N GLY A 91 2.47 21.12 -7.29
CA GLY A 91 2.10 20.19 -8.37
C GLY A 91 1.17 19.08 -7.87
N TRP A 92 0.74 18.22 -8.80
CA TRP A 92 -0.05 17.01 -8.50
C TRP A 92 0.84 15.83 -8.11
N GLU A 93 2.10 15.88 -8.52
CA GLU A 93 3.07 14.83 -8.25
C GLU A 93 3.70 15.02 -6.87
N ASN A 94 3.67 13.96 -6.07
CA ASN A 94 4.12 13.96 -4.68
C ASN A 94 5.36 13.08 -4.46
N GLY A 95 6.10 12.79 -5.53
CA GLY A 95 7.24 11.86 -5.50
C GLY A 95 6.84 10.40 -5.21
N PHE A 96 5.55 10.05 -5.35
CA PHE A 96 5.05 8.71 -5.08
C PHE A 96 4.17 8.18 -6.21
N VAL A 97 4.64 7.11 -6.86
CA VAL A 97 3.92 6.43 -7.95
C VAL A 97 3.38 5.11 -7.44
N ARG A 98 2.17 4.74 -7.84
CA ARG A 98 1.51 3.49 -7.45
C ARG A 98 1.13 2.65 -8.67
N GLY A 99 1.14 1.34 -8.48
CA GLY A 99 0.58 0.35 -9.39
C GLY A 99 -0.06 -0.80 -8.60
N SER A 100 -0.73 -1.69 -9.33
CA SER A 100 -1.31 -2.91 -8.80
C SER A 100 -0.55 -4.13 -9.33
N LEU A 101 -0.47 -5.17 -8.53
CA LEU A 101 0.00 -6.49 -8.94
C LEU A 101 -1.19 -7.40 -9.23
N ALA A 102 -0.90 -8.57 -9.79
CA ALA A 102 -1.90 -9.62 -9.96
C ALA A 102 -2.46 -10.12 -8.61
N ALA A 103 -3.63 -10.75 -8.65
CA ALA A 103 -4.24 -11.42 -7.50
C ALA A 103 -3.37 -12.55 -6.93
N ASP A 104 -2.54 -13.17 -7.77
CA ASP A 104 -1.49 -14.10 -7.34
C ASP A 104 -0.16 -13.63 -7.96
N PRO A 105 0.55 -12.71 -7.28
CA PRO A 105 1.72 -12.07 -7.85
C PRO A 105 2.90 -13.03 -7.87
N THR A 106 3.63 -13.02 -8.99
CA THR A 106 4.86 -13.80 -9.12
C THR A 106 6.07 -12.89 -8.88
N PRO A 107 7.23 -13.44 -8.45
CA PRO A 107 8.45 -12.66 -8.33
C PRO A 107 8.85 -11.95 -9.64
N HIS A 108 8.61 -12.58 -10.79
CA HIS A 108 8.91 -12.00 -12.10
C HIS A 108 8.02 -10.79 -12.43
N GLU A 109 6.70 -10.94 -12.27
CA GLU A 109 5.73 -9.87 -12.50
C GLU A 109 5.96 -8.70 -11.54
N THR A 110 6.25 -9.00 -10.27
CA THR A 110 6.58 -7.99 -9.25
C THR A 110 7.79 -7.15 -9.66
N ARG A 111 8.88 -7.79 -10.13
CA ARG A 111 10.06 -7.06 -10.62
C ARG A 111 9.78 -6.21 -11.84
N GLN A 112 8.99 -6.73 -12.79
CA GLN A 112 8.61 -5.99 -13.99
C GLN A 112 7.78 -4.75 -13.64
N THR A 113 6.80 -4.90 -12.76
CA THR A 113 5.96 -3.80 -12.28
C THR A 113 6.79 -2.80 -11.47
N ALA A 114 7.65 -3.27 -10.56
CA ALA A 114 8.58 -2.44 -9.82
C ALA A 114 9.47 -1.60 -10.74
N TRP A 115 10.11 -2.23 -11.74
CA TRP A 115 10.94 -1.51 -12.70
C TRP A 115 10.18 -0.43 -13.47
N ARG A 116 8.97 -0.75 -13.96
CA ARG A 116 8.14 0.21 -14.69
C ARG A 116 7.76 1.41 -13.83
N LEU A 117 7.38 1.15 -12.57
CA LEU A 117 7.06 2.22 -11.62
C LEU A 117 8.29 3.04 -11.25
N THR A 118 9.45 2.41 -11.08
CA THR A 118 10.73 3.09 -10.80
C THR A 118 11.20 3.95 -11.96
N ASP A 119 11.16 3.44 -13.19
CA ASP A 119 11.53 4.23 -14.39
C ASP A 119 10.63 5.46 -14.54
N ARG A 120 9.32 5.29 -14.33
CA ARG A 120 8.36 6.39 -14.32
C ARG A 120 8.65 7.40 -13.20
N ALA A 121 8.78 6.92 -11.97
CA ALA A 121 9.03 7.76 -10.80
C ALA A 121 10.36 8.52 -10.93
N TYR A 122 11.39 7.90 -11.51
CA TYR A 122 12.68 8.53 -11.73
C TYR A 122 12.59 9.69 -12.73
N LYS A 123 11.92 9.47 -13.87
CA LYS A 123 11.71 10.52 -14.88
C LYS A 123 10.88 11.68 -14.32
N GLU A 124 9.78 11.37 -13.63
CA GLU A 124 8.94 12.39 -12.98
C GLU A 124 9.74 13.17 -11.93
N ALA A 125 10.56 12.51 -11.10
CA ALA A 125 11.39 13.16 -10.09
C ALA A 125 12.46 14.08 -10.70
N VAL A 126 13.12 13.66 -11.79
CA VAL A 126 14.09 14.48 -12.51
C VAL A 126 13.42 15.73 -13.10
N GLU A 127 12.24 15.58 -13.71
CA GLU A 127 11.47 16.71 -14.23
C GLU A 127 11.05 17.68 -13.11
N GLN A 128 10.52 17.16 -11.99
CA GLN A 128 10.14 17.97 -10.84
C GLN A 128 11.32 18.74 -10.25
N HIS A 129 12.47 18.07 -10.09
CA HIS A 129 13.68 18.72 -9.59
C HIS A 129 14.13 19.84 -10.53
N ALA A 130 14.09 19.63 -11.85
CA ALA A 130 14.42 20.65 -12.83
C ALA A 130 13.45 21.84 -12.78
N ARG A 131 12.13 21.57 -12.70
CA ARG A 131 11.09 22.61 -12.56
C ARG A 131 11.26 23.42 -11.28
N LYS A 132 11.51 22.76 -10.16
CA LYS A 132 11.78 23.41 -8.87
C LYS A 132 13.02 24.30 -8.97
N SER A 133 14.13 23.78 -9.51
CA SER A 133 15.39 24.51 -9.70
C SER A 133 15.26 25.75 -10.58
N ALA A 134 14.35 25.74 -11.56
CA ALA A 134 14.12 26.87 -12.44
C ALA A 134 13.25 27.99 -11.82
N GLN A 135 12.49 27.70 -10.75
CA GLN A 135 11.44 28.59 -10.22
C GLN A 135 11.62 28.93 -8.74
N PHE A 136 12.35 28.09 -8.00
CA PHE A 136 12.57 28.23 -6.58
C PHE A 136 14.07 28.29 -6.31
N THR A 137 14.48 29.26 -5.50
CA THR A 137 15.82 29.37 -4.96
C THR A 137 15.68 29.31 -3.44
N ALA A 138 16.34 28.32 -2.84
CA ALA A 138 16.31 28.13 -1.40
C ALA A 138 16.95 29.35 -0.69
N PRO A 139 16.25 29.98 0.27
CA PRO A 139 16.85 31.00 1.14
C PRO A 139 17.97 30.43 2.03
N ASP A 140 18.78 31.29 2.63
CA ASP A 140 19.88 30.88 3.52
C ASP A 140 19.39 30.10 4.77
N ASP A 141 18.16 30.36 5.22
CA ASP A 141 17.53 29.70 6.37
C ASP A 141 16.63 28.52 5.97
N TYR A 142 16.80 27.97 4.77
CA TYR A 142 15.99 26.86 4.28
C TYR A 142 16.19 25.58 5.13
N PRO A 143 15.12 25.01 5.74
CA PRO A 143 15.23 23.87 6.64
C PRO A 143 15.57 22.54 5.94
N GLY A 144 15.63 22.53 4.61
CA GLY A 144 15.75 21.34 3.78
C GLY A 144 14.40 20.72 3.44
N ASP A 145 14.39 19.86 2.43
CA ASP A 145 13.18 19.18 1.94
C ASP A 145 12.86 17.90 2.71
N TRP A 146 13.89 17.21 3.18
CA TRP A 146 13.74 15.89 3.76
C TRP A 146 14.65 15.67 4.96
N VAL A 147 14.08 15.08 6.01
CA VAL A 147 14.81 14.57 7.16
C VAL A 147 14.86 13.06 7.04
N VAL A 148 16.08 12.50 6.97
CA VAL A 148 16.28 11.05 6.97
C VAL A 148 15.96 10.54 8.37
N MET A 149 14.73 10.07 8.55
CA MET A 149 14.34 9.33 9.76
C MET A 149 14.97 7.93 9.71
N GLY A 150 15.50 7.48 10.84
CA GLY A 150 15.92 6.09 11.01
C GLY A 150 14.77 5.10 10.78
N PRO A 151 15.05 3.79 10.68
CA PRO A 151 14.01 2.80 10.52
C PRO A 151 13.01 2.90 11.67
N LEU A 152 11.76 3.20 11.33
CA LEU A 152 10.63 3.11 12.24
C LEU A 152 10.11 1.68 12.17
N THR A 153 10.44 0.87 13.17
CA THR A 153 9.68 -0.34 13.45
C THR A 153 8.37 0.11 14.10
N ALA A 154 7.24 -0.21 13.49
CA ALA A 154 5.98 -0.08 14.19
C ALA A 154 6.04 -0.95 15.46
N ASP A 155 5.68 -0.40 16.62
CA ASP A 155 5.36 -1.24 17.78
C ASP A 155 4.32 -2.27 17.34
N ASP A 156 4.51 -3.50 17.82
CA ASP A 156 3.75 -4.72 17.52
C ASP A 156 2.26 -4.47 17.26
N GLY A 157 1.92 -4.17 16.00
CA GLY A 157 0.58 -4.23 15.41
C GLY A 157 -0.52 -3.38 16.05
N TRP A 158 -1.34 -2.77 15.18
CA TRP A 158 -2.77 -2.70 15.49
C TRP A 158 -3.22 -4.14 15.75
N GLY A 159 -3.78 -4.44 16.94
CA GLY A 159 -4.06 -5.80 17.40
C GLY A 159 -4.72 -6.67 16.32
N GLU A 160 -4.48 -7.99 16.40
CA GLU A 160 -4.90 -9.01 15.43
C GLU A 160 -6.13 -8.57 14.64
N LEU A 161 -5.92 -8.21 13.37
CA LEU A 161 -7.02 -7.85 12.48
C LEU A 161 -7.99 -9.03 12.53
N SER A 162 -9.20 -8.76 13.02
CA SER A 162 -10.31 -9.69 13.06
C SER A 162 -10.32 -10.51 11.77
N GLY A 163 -10.13 -11.83 11.86
CA GLY A 163 -10.19 -12.70 10.70
C GLY A 163 -11.51 -12.52 9.94
N ALA A 164 -11.58 -12.95 8.68
CA ALA A 164 -12.76 -12.75 7.82
C ALA A 164 -14.08 -13.17 8.50
N ASP A 165 -14.05 -14.24 9.29
CA ASP A 165 -15.19 -14.72 10.07
C ASP A 165 -15.63 -13.76 11.18
N ASP A 166 -14.69 -13.08 11.85
CA ASP A 166 -15.00 -12.06 12.87
C ASP A 166 -15.54 -10.78 12.22
N LEU A 167 -15.06 -10.40 11.03
CA LEU A 167 -15.65 -9.31 10.26
C LEU A 167 -17.10 -9.62 9.88
N LYS A 168 -17.36 -10.84 9.38
CA LYS A 168 -18.71 -11.31 9.03
C LYS A 168 -19.64 -11.35 10.23
N ALA A 169 -19.17 -11.88 11.36
CA ALA A 169 -19.93 -11.90 12.61
C ALA A 169 -20.28 -10.49 13.11
N ARG A 170 -19.34 -9.54 13.02
CA ARG A 170 -19.58 -8.14 13.38
C ARG A 170 -20.60 -7.47 12.47
N VAL A 171 -20.52 -7.68 11.17
CA VAL A 171 -21.46 -7.11 10.20
C VAL A 171 -22.87 -7.67 10.42
N ILE A 172 -23.01 -8.97 10.69
CA ILE A 172 -24.27 -9.60 11.08
C ILE A 172 -24.82 -8.96 12.36
N ALA A 173 -24.01 -8.92 13.43
CA ALA A 173 -24.44 -8.38 14.72
C ALA A 173 -24.85 -6.89 14.64
N LEU A 174 -24.13 -6.09 13.87
CA LEU A 174 -24.49 -4.68 13.62
C LEU A 174 -25.81 -4.56 12.86
N SER A 175 -26.03 -5.41 11.85
CA SER A 175 -27.26 -5.40 11.06
C SER A 175 -28.49 -5.88 11.85
N ASP A 176 -28.30 -6.78 12.81
CA ASP A 176 -29.37 -7.36 13.64
C ASP A 176 -29.98 -6.34 14.62
N VAL A 177 -29.28 -5.25 14.95
CA VAL A 177 -29.84 -4.13 15.72
C VAL A 177 -31.03 -3.47 15.02
N PHE A 178 -31.12 -3.60 13.69
CA PHE A 178 -32.19 -3.04 12.87
C PHE A 178 -33.32 -4.04 12.61
N THR A 179 -33.24 -5.25 13.16
CA THR A 179 -34.31 -6.25 13.09
C THR A 179 -35.53 -5.70 13.85
N PRO A 180 -36.73 -5.60 13.23
CA PRO A 180 -37.90 -5.11 13.94
C PRO A 180 -38.18 -6.05 15.11
N VAL A 181 -38.07 -5.55 16.34
CA VAL A 181 -38.52 -6.26 17.53
C VAL A 181 -40.01 -6.55 17.30
N GLY A 182 -40.35 -7.83 17.19
CA GLY A 182 -41.68 -8.26 16.81
C GLY A 182 -42.76 -7.55 17.63
N HIS A 183 -43.73 -6.98 16.93
CA HIS A 183 -45.02 -6.68 17.56
C HIS A 183 -45.62 -8.01 18.01
N GLU A 184 -45.65 -8.23 19.33
CA GLU A 184 -46.40 -9.29 19.97
C GLU A 184 -47.89 -9.04 19.70
N LEU A 185 -48.44 -9.73 18.70
CA LEU A 185 -49.87 -9.73 18.41
C LEU A 185 -50.53 -10.68 19.41
N LEU A 186 -50.88 -10.15 20.58
CA LEU A 186 -51.82 -10.77 21.53
C LEU A 186 -53.19 -10.89 20.84
N VAL A 187 -53.43 -12.00 20.13
CA VAL A 187 -54.76 -12.36 19.64
C VAL A 187 -55.50 -13.07 20.77
N GLY A 188 -56.23 -12.27 21.56
CA GLY A 188 -57.26 -12.77 22.46
C GLY A 188 -58.39 -13.44 21.67
N ARG A 189 -58.74 -14.66 22.08
CA ARG A 189 -59.84 -15.45 21.53
C ARG A 189 -61.18 -14.84 21.96
N VAL A 190 -62.14 -14.78 21.05
CA VAL A 190 -63.58 -14.93 21.35
C VAL A 190 -64.06 -16.15 20.58
#